data_AF-A0A3A0EG81-F1
#
_entry.id   AF-A0A3A0EG81-F1
#
_cell.length_a   1.000
_cell.length_b   1.000
_cell.length_c   1.000
_cell.angle_alpha   90.00
_cell.angle_beta   90.00
_cell.angle_gamma   90.00
#
_symmetry.space_group_name_H-M   'P 1'
#
loop_
_entity.id
_entity.type
_entity.pdbx_description
1 polymer ?
#
loop_
_entity_poly.entity_id
_entity_poly.type
_entity_poly.pdbx_seq_one_letter_code
_entity_poly.pdbx_strand_id
1 'polypeptide(L)'
;MTATSAAPISRPAGRRAAWIAAAALAAAGLLAWWWTSASPAPRAAFVTEPVDRGPVEVSVTATGTVNPVTTVQVGTYVSGPILEIYVDFNSPVQQGQPVAKIDPRPFQVKVQQAEANLANAKARVAKARADLALKRLTFERNTTLRGR
;
A
#
# COMPACT_ATOMS: atom_id res chain seq x y z
N MET A 1 -97.45 0.99 -31.77
CA MET A 1 -98.46 0.13 -32.42
C MET A 1 -97.72 -0.98 -33.15
N THR A 2 -97.29 -2.06 -32.49
CA THR A 2 -98.02 -3.32 -32.16
C THR A 2 -98.64 -4.04 -33.37
N ALA A 3 -98.03 -5.17 -33.75
CA ALA A 3 -98.62 -6.48 -34.04
C ALA A 3 -97.46 -7.43 -34.46
N THR A 4 -97.06 -8.41 -33.67
CA THR A 4 -97.61 -9.78 -33.51
C THR A 4 -97.57 -10.63 -34.78
N SER A 5 -96.80 -11.72 -34.76
CA SER A 5 -97.10 -13.06 -35.34
C SER A 5 -95.86 -13.98 -35.17
N ALA A 6 -95.79 -14.83 -34.14
CA ALA A 6 -96.14 -16.26 -34.11
C ALA A 6 -95.16 -17.22 -34.85
N ALA A 7 -94.56 -18.13 -34.07
CA ALA A 7 -93.68 -19.22 -34.52
C ALA A 7 -94.43 -20.32 -35.30
N PRO A 8 -93.71 -21.18 -36.04
CA PRO A 8 -93.82 -22.60 -35.69
C PRO A 8 -92.49 -23.38 -35.72
N ILE A 9 -92.38 -24.20 -34.69
CA ILE A 9 -91.64 -25.45 -34.51
C ILE A 9 -91.87 -26.44 -35.68
N SER A 10 -90.80 -26.98 -36.29
CA SER A 10 -90.85 -28.21 -37.11
C SER A 10 -89.49 -28.97 -37.00
N ARG A 11 -89.42 -29.98 -36.12
CA ARG A 11 -89.50 -31.45 -36.32
C ARG A 11 -88.22 -32.11 -36.92
N PRO A 12 -87.66 -33.13 -36.23
CA PRO A 12 -86.37 -33.74 -36.55
C PRO A 12 -86.50 -34.98 -37.45
N ALA A 13 -85.53 -35.21 -38.35
CA ALA A 13 -84.94 -36.53 -38.65
C ALA A 13 -84.10 -36.49 -39.93
N GLY A 14 -82.82 -36.83 -39.79
CA GLY A 14 -81.92 -37.11 -40.91
C GLY A 14 -80.55 -37.52 -40.41
N ARG A 15 -80.47 -38.59 -39.60
CA ARG A 15 -79.24 -39.11 -38.96
C ARG A 15 -78.03 -39.18 -39.91
N ARG A 16 -78.25 -39.32 -41.22
CA ARG A 16 -77.22 -39.36 -42.27
C ARG A 16 -76.47 -38.04 -42.47
N ALA A 17 -77.14 -36.89 -42.34
CA ALA A 17 -76.50 -35.58 -42.45
C ALA A 17 -75.54 -35.30 -41.27
N ALA A 18 -75.90 -35.78 -40.07
CA ALA A 18 -75.03 -35.70 -38.89
C ALA A 18 -73.74 -36.53 -39.07
N TRP A 19 -73.84 -37.71 -39.70
CA TRP A 19 -72.65 -38.55 -39.98
C TRP A 19 -71.72 -37.94 -41.04
N ILE A 20 -72.26 -37.26 -42.06
CA ILE A 20 -71.46 -36.58 -43.08
C ILE A 20 -70.73 -35.36 -42.47
N ALA A 21 -71.42 -34.58 -41.63
CA ALA A 21 -70.80 -33.47 -40.92
C ALA A 21 -69.70 -33.95 -39.95
N ALA A 22 -69.92 -35.06 -39.25
CA ALA A 22 -68.92 -35.66 -38.37
C ALA A 22 -67.70 -36.20 -39.14
N ALA A 23 -67.91 -36.83 -40.30
CA ALA A 23 -66.83 -37.32 -41.15
C ALA A 23 -66.01 -36.16 -41.75
N ALA A 24 -66.66 -35.06 -42.15
CA ALA A 24 -65.98 -33.87 -42.65
C ALA A 24 -65.15 -33.18 -41.55
N LEU A 25 -65.68 -33.11 -40.32
CA LEU A 25 -64.94 -32.60 -39.17
C LEU A 25 -63.77 -33.52 -38.78
N ALA A 26 -63.95 -34.83 -38.84
CA ALA A 26 -62.87 -35.79 -38.61
C ALA A 26 -61.78 -35.69 -39.69
N ALA A 27 -62.17 -35.58 -40.96
CA ALA A 27 -61.22 -35.40 -42.06
C ALA A 27 -60.47 -34.05 -41.96
N ALA A 28 -61.17 -32.96 -41.63
CA ALA A 28 -60.53 -31.67 -41.39
C ALA A 28 -59.59 -31.70 -40.18
N GLY A 29 -59.97 -32.40 -39.11
CA GLY A 29 -59.13 -32.61 -37.93
C GLY A 29 -57.88 -33.43 -38.26
N LEU A 30 -58.02 -34.49 -39.05
CA LEU A 30 -56.91 -35.33 -39.50
C LEU A 30 -55.98 -34.58 -40.45
N LEU A 31 -56.51 -33.78 -41.39
CA LEU A 31 -55.69 -32.93 -42.26
C LEU A 31 -54.95 -31.85 -41.46
N ALA A 32 -55.61 -31.19 -40.51
CA ALA A 32 -54.97 -30.18 -39.67
C ALA A 32 -53.86 -30.78 -38.78
N TRP A 33 -54.09 -31.99 -38.27
CA TRP A 33 -53.08 -32.71 -37.48
C TRP A 33 -51.89 -33.16 -38.33
N TRP A 34 -52.13 -33.65 -39.55
CA TRP A 34 -51.06 -34.03 -40.47
C TRP A 34 -50.21 -32.81 -40.88
N TRP A 35 -50.84 -31.66 -41.12
CA TRP A 35 -50.13 -30.45 -41.55
C TRP A 35 -49.29 -29.82 -40.43
N THR A 36 -49.76 -29.88 -39.19
CA THR A 36 -49.00 -29.39 -38.02
C THR A 36 -47.89 -30.36 -37.59
N SER A 37 -48.09 -31.67 -37.77
CA SER A 37 -47.08 -32.70 -37.45
C SER A 37 -45.96 -32.79 -38.49
N ALA A 38 -46.17 -32.28 -39.70
CA ALA A 38 -45.17 -32.24 -40.77
C ALA A 38 -44.26 -31.00 -40.73
N SER A 39 -44.44 -30.08 -39.78
CA SER A 39 -43.61 -28.86 -39.69
C SER A 39 -42.30 -29.17 -38.96
N PRO A 40 -41.13 -29.09 -39.62
CA PRO A 40 -39.85 -29.31 -38.97
C PRO A 40 -39.64 -28.23 -37.90
N ALA A 41 -39.26 -28.63 -36.68
CA ALA A 41 -38.99 -27.69 -35.60
C ALA A 41 -37.97 -26.62 -36.04
N PRO A 42 -38.18 -25.33 -35.67
CA PRO A 42 -37.27 -24.27 -36.09
C PRO A 42 -35.87 -24.55 -35.56
N ARG A 43 -34.92 -24.80 -36.47
CA ARG A 43 -33.50 -24.95 -36.12
C ARG A 43 -33.02 -23.63 -35.54
N ALA A 44 -32.57 -23.67 -34.29
CA ALA A 44 -31.96 -22.52 -33.64
C ALA A 44 -30.79 -22.01 -34.49
N ALA A 45 -30.87 -20.74 -34.92
CA ALA A 45 -29.78 -20.09 -35.62
C ALA A 45 -28.72 -19.66 -34.60
N PHE A 46 -27.55 -20.30 -34.64
CA PHE A 46 -26.42 -19.93 -33.78
C PHE A 46 -25.56 -18.90 -34.51
N VAL A 47 -25.20 -17.84 -33.80
CA VAL A 47 -24.16 -16.91 -34.26
C VAL A 47 -22.82 -17.59 -33.96
N THR A 48 -22.00 -17.76 -34.99
CA THR A 48 -20.66 -18.37 -34.88
C THR A 48 -19.61 -17.39 -35.35
N GLU A 49 -18.41 -17.50 -34.78
CA GLU A 49 -17.25 -16.65 -35.10
C GLU A 49 -16.03 -17.56 -35.37
N PRO A 50 -15.20 -17.25 -36.39
CA PRO A 50 -14.02 -18.04 -36.70
C PRO A 50 -13.02 -18.02 -35.54
N VAL A 51 -12.48 -19.21 -35.20
CA VAL A 51 -11.48 -19.33 -34.14
C VAL A 51 -10.13 -18.82 -34.64
N ASP A 52 -9.66 -17.72 -34.06
CA ASP A 52 -8.29 -17.23 -34.25
C ASP A 52 -7.37 -17.74 -33.14
N ARG A 53 -6.09 -17.91 -33.45
CA ARG A 53 -5.06 -18.38 -32.50
C ARG A 53 -4.03 -17.27 -32.30
N GLY A 54 -4.11 -16.63 -31.14
CA GLY A 54 -3.12 -15.66 -30.68
C GLY A 54 -2.76 -15.89 -29.21
N PRO A 55 -1.70 -15.25 -28.71
CA PRO A 55 -1.39 -15.25 -27.29
C PRO A 55 -2.54 -14.58 -26.52
N VAL A 56 -3.15 -15.31 -25.58
CA VAL A 56 -4.14 -14.77 -24.64
C VAL A 56 -3.41 -14.40 -23.37
N GLU A 57 -3.28 -13.11 -23.10
CA GLU A 57 -2.64 -12.62 -21.88
C GLU A 57 -3.71 -12.38 -20.81
N VAL A 58 -3.59 -13.08 -19.69
CA VAL A 58 -4.43 -12.88 -18.51
C VAL A 58 -3.73 -11.87 -17.61
N SER A 59 -4.21 -10.64 -17.60
CA SER A 59 -3.70 -9.61 -16.69
C SER A 59 -4.26 -9.83 -15.28
N VAL A 60 -3.37 -10.00 -14.30
CA VAL A 60 -3.74 -10.02 -12.88
C VAL A 60 -3.34 -8.70 -12.25
N THR A 61 -4.32 -7.92 -11.79
CA THR A 61 -4.07 -6.65 -11.09
C THR A 61 -3.77 -6.94 -9.62
N ALA A 62 -2.53 -6.72 -9.20
CA ALA A 62 -2.11 -6.84 -7.80
C ALA A 62 -1.74 -5.45 -7.27
N THR A 63 -2.31 -5.06 -6.14
CA THR A 63 -1.95 -3.83 -5.43
C THR A 63 -0.85 -4.14 -4.43
N GLY A 64 0.29 -3.45 -4.53
CA GLY A 64 1.39 -3.52 -3.58
C GLY A 64 1.77 -2.13 -3.09
N THR A 65 2.25 -2.02 -1.85
CA THR A 65 2.81 -0.80 -1.30
C THR A 65 4.28 -0.65 -1.69
N VAL A 66 4.65 0.50 -2.24
CA VAL A 66 6.04 0.83 -2.56
C VAL A 66 6.71 1.34 -1.28
N ASN A 67 7.79 0.68 -0.87
CA ASN A 67 8.61 1.10 0.25
C ASN A 67 9.97 1.62 -0.23
N PRO A 68 10.56 2.62 0.46
CA PRO A 68 11.91 3.07 0.17
C PRO A 68 12.92 1.93 0.37
N VAL A 69 13.93 1.88 -0.50
CA VAL A 69 15.01 0.88 -0.43
C VAL A 69 15.85 1.05 0.84
N THR A 70 15.97 2.28 1.34
CA THR A 70 16.74 2.60 2.54
C THR A 70 16.06 3.72 3.30
N THR A 71 15.68 3.43 4.55
CA THR A 71 15.16 4.41 5.50
C THR A 71 16.15 4.52 6.64
N VAL A 72 16.66 5.72 6.89
CA VAL A 72 17.56 5.99 8.03
C VAL A 72 16.88 6.98 8.94
N GLN A 73 16.68 6.60 10.19
CA GLN A 73 16.21 7.51 11.22
C GLN A 73 17.41 8.31 11.74
N VAL A 74 17.44 9.61 11.43
CA VAL A 74 18.50 10.51 11.89
C VAL A 74 18.10 11.07 13.25
N GLY A 75 18.91 10.79 14.27
CA GLY A 75 18.73 11.26 15.64
C GLY A 75 20.03 11.75 16.25
N THR A 76 19.97 12.27 17.47
CA THR A 76 21.11 12.86 18.15
C THR A 76 21.60 11.92 19.25
N TYR A 77 22.90 11.62 19.29
CA TYR A 77 23.49 10.82 20.39
C TYR A 77 23.62 11.60 21.70
N VAL A 78 23.66 12.93 21.60
CA VAL A 78 23.73 13.84 22.75
C VAL A 78 22.37 14.46 22.98
N SER A 79 21.96 14.52 24.24
CA SER A 79 20.75 15.21 24.67
C SER A 79 21.06 16.68 24.94
N GLY A 80 20.18 17.57 24.47
CA GLY A 80 20.30 19.00 24.67
C GLY A 80 19.21 19.77 23.91
N PRO A 81 18.94 21.03 24.28
CA PRO A 81 18.01 21.87 23.54
C PRO A 81 18.55 22.16 22.13
N ILE A 82 17.67 22.13 21.15
CA ILE A 82 17.97 22.54 19.77
C ILE A 82 17.99 24.07 19.72
N LEU A 83 19.09 24.65 19.22
CA LEU A 83 19.22 26.08 19.01
C LEU A 83 18.66 26.50 17.65
N GLU A 84 19.02 25.75 16.60
CA GLU A 84 18.69 26.08 15.22
C GLU A 84 18.40 24.80 14.43
N ILE A 85 17.44 24.87 13.51
CA ILE A 85 17.12 23.81 12.53
C ILE A 85 17.34 24.42 11.14
N TYR A 86 18.12 23.74 10.31
CA TYR A 86 18.55 24.25 9.00
C TYR A 86 17.79 23.63 7.83
N VAL A 87 16.91 22.65 8.08
CA VAL A 87 16.22 21.87 7.06
C VAL A 87 14.75 21.71 7.43
N ASP A 88 13.88 21.85 6.45
CA ASP A 88 12.44 21.66 6.60
C ASP A 88 12.00 20.26 6.11
N PHE A 89 10.80 19.84 6.50
CA PHE A 89 10.19 18.60 6.07
C PHE A 89 10.15 18.48 4.54
N ASN A 90 10.42 17.27 4.02
CA ASN A 90 10.48 16.97 2.59
C ASN A 90 11.61 17.68 1.79
N SER A 91 12.56 18.33 2.47
CA SER A 91 13.72 18.92 1.81
C SER A 91 14.81 17.87 1.54
N PRO A 92 15.45 17.87 0.34
CA PRO A 92 16.58 16.99 0.07
C PRO A 92 17.82 17.41 0.89
N VAL A 93 18.51 16.43 1.48
CA VAL A 93 19.74 16.64 2.26
C VAL A 93 20.92 15.89 1.65
N GLN A 94 22.10 16.48 1.72
CA GLN A 94 23.34 15.86 1.25
C GLN A 94 24.14 15.28 2.42
N GLN A 95 25.04 14.35 2.11
CA GLN A 95 25.94 13.79 3.11
C GLN A 95 26.80 14.89 3.74
N GLY A 96 26.81 14.94 5.08
CA GLY A 96 27.59 15.93 5.84
C GLY A 96 26.91 17.30 6.00
N GLN A 97 25.69 17.49 5.45
CA GLN A 97 24.94 18.72 5.66
C GLN A 97 24.44 18.82 7.11
N PRO A 98 24.69 19.95 7.81
CA PRO A 98 24.16 20.17 9.15
C PRO A 98 22.63 20.34 9.08
N VAL A 99 21.90 19.49 9.79
CA VAL A 99 20.42 19.50 9.82
C VAL A 99 19.89 20.31 11.00
N ALA A 100 20.53 20.19 12.16
CA ALA A 100 20.18 20.94 13.37
C ALA A 100 21.41 21.17 14.24
N LYS A 101 21.39 22.25 15.02
CA LYS A 101 22.44 22.63 15.96
C LYS A 101 21.93 22.50 17.40
N ILE A 102 22.60 21.66 18.18
CA ILE A 102 22.31 21.46 19.61
C ILE A 102 23.17 22.42 20.43
N ASP A 103 22.66 22.89 21.56
CA ASP A 103 23.40 23.76 22.49
C ASP A 103 24.70 23.11 22.99
N PRO A 104 25.89 23.66 22.65
CA PRO A 104 27.16 23.09 23.05
C PRO A 104 27.63 23.53 24.44
N ARG A 105 26.95 24.48 25.11
CA ARG A 105 27.42 25.09 26.37
C ARG A 105 27.79 24.07 27.45
N PRO A 106 27.00 23.02 27.75
CA PRO A 106 27.35 22.04 28.78
C PRO A 106 28.65 21.29 28.45
N PHE A 107 28.91 21.04 27.17
CA PHE A 107 30.12 20.36 26.72
C PHE A 107 31.33 21.30 26.74
N GLN A 108 31.15 22.56 26.35
CA GLN A 108 32.20 23.58 26.43
C GLN A 108 32.69 23.79 27.87
N VAL A 109 31.77 23.85 28.84
CA VAL A 109 32.13 23.94 30.26
C VAL A 109 32.97 22.73 30.72
N LYS A 110 32.62 21.51 30.27
CA LYS A 110 33.42 20.31 30.58
C LYS A 110 34.82 20.37 29.97
N VAL A 111 34.94 20.85 28.73
CA VAL A 111 36.24 21.04 28.07
C VAL A 111 37.08 22.07 28.83
N GLN A 112 36.51 23.23 29.16
CA GLN A 112 37.20 24.27 29.92
C GLN A 112 37.65 23.77 31.30
N GLN A 113 36.82 22.98 31.99
CA GLN A 113 37.19 22.37 33.25
C GLN A 113 38.37 21.38 33.09
N ALA A 114 38.36 20.57 32.03
CA ALA A 114 39.45 19.64 31.73
C ALA A 114 40.76 20.39 31.39
N GLU A 115 40.67 21.49 30.63
CA GLU A 115 41.81 22.35 30.31
C GLU A 115 42.40 23.02 31.56
N ALA A 116 41.56 23.54 32.46
CA ALA A 116 41.99 24.10 33.73
C ALA A 116 42.69 23.04 34.61
N ASN A 117 42.14 21.82 34.65
CA ASN A 117 42.75 20.70 35.37
C ASN A 117 44.12 20.32 34.79
N LEU A 118 44.24 20.34 33.45
CA LEU A 118 45.50 20.10 32.75
C LEU A 118 46.53 21.20 33.07
N ALA A 119 46.13 22.47 33.05
CA ALA A 119 46.98 23.59 33.40
C ALA A 119 47.50 23.47 34.85
N ASN A 120 46.62 23.13 35.78
CA ASN A 120 47.00 22.87 37.18
C ASN A 120 47.97 21.70 37.32
N ALA A 121 47.76 20.61 36.57
CA ALA A 121 48.67 19.47 36.56
C ALA A 121 50.05 19.85 36.01
N LYS A 122 50.10 20.61 34.91
CA LYS A 122 51.36 21.12 34.33
C LYS A 122 52.10 22.03 35.33
N ALA A 123 51.39 22.93 36.01
CA ALA A 123 51.97 23.79 37.05
C ALA A 123 52.54 22.97 38.22
N ARG A 124 51.84 21.92 38.66
CA ARG A 124 52.34 21.00 39.69
C ARG A 124 53.61 20.27 39.27
N VAL A 125 53.69 19.81 38.02
CA VAL A 125 54.91 19.19 37.48
C VAL A 125 56.07 20.19 37.43
N ALA A 126 55.81 21.41 36.95
CA ALA A 126 56.83 22.46 36.90
C ALA A 126 57.37 22.79 38.31
N LYS A 127 56.47 22.93 39.29
CA LYS A 127 56.82 23.13 40.70
C LYS A 127 57.66 21.97 41.23
N ALA A 128 57.22 20.73 41.02
CA ALA A 128 57.95 19.54 41.49
C ALA A 128 59.36 19.44 40.89
N ARG A 129 59.54 19.84 39.62
CA ARG A 129 60.86 19.93 38.98
C ARG A 129 61.75 20.99 39.61
N ALA A 130 61.20 22.17 39.89
CA ALA A 130 61.94 23.24 40.57
C ALA A 130 62.34 22.83 42.00
N ASP A 131 61.42 22.21 42.74
CA ASP A 131 61.68 21.69 44.09
C ASP A 131 62.76 20.60 44.08
N LEU A 132 62.74 19.71 43.08
CA LEU A 132 63.77 18.69 42.90
C LEU A 132 65.15 19.31 42.64
N ALA A 133 65.23 20.33 41.78
CA ALA A 133 66.47 21.03 41.49
C ALA A 133 67.04 21.72 42.75
N LEU A 134 66.19 22.42 43.51
CA LEU A 134 66.58 23.08 44.76
C LEU A 134 67.09 22.07 45.81
N LYS A 135 66.40 20.93 45.95
CA LYS A 135 66.81 19.88 46.89
C LYS A 135 68.16 19.28 46.54
N ARG A 136 68.45 19.08 45.24
CA ARG A 136 69.76 18.60 44.77
C ARG A 136 70.88 19.59 45.10
N LEU A 137 70.69 20.86 44.77
CA LEU A 137 71.66 21.92 45.08
C LEU A 137 71.95 22.03 46.59
N THR A 138 70.92 21.89 47.42
CA THR A 138 71.06 21.95 48.88
C THR A 138 71.80 20.72 49.42
N PHE A 139 71.55 19.55 48.85
CA PHE A 139 72.26 18.30 49.20
C PHE A 139 73.75 18.37 48.84
N GLU A 140 74.08 18.84 47.63
CA GLU A 140 75.47 19.04 47.17
C GLU A 140 76.22 20.06 48.03
N ARG A 141 75.56 21.18 48.38
CA ARG A 141 76.13 22.17 49.29
C ARG A 141 76.47 21.56 50.66
N ASN A 142 75.53 20.82 51.25
CA ASN A 142 75.71 20.25 52.58
C ASN A 142 76.78 19.15 52.62
N THR A 143 76.90 18.34 51.57
CA THR A 143 77.94 17.31 51.47
C THR A 143 79.34 17.93 51.32
N THR A 144 79.46 19.00 50.54
CA THR A 144 80.73 19.73 50.37
C THR A 144 81.21 20.36 51.68
N LEU A 145 80.29 20.91 52.50
CA LEU A 145 80.62 21.52 53.79
C LEU A 145 80.96 20.50 54.88
N ARG A 146 80.43 19.27 54.83
CA ARG A 146 80.75 18.20 55.80
C ARG A 146 82.06 17.47 55.51
N GLY A 147 82.61 17.60 54.31
CA GLY A 147 83.85 16.93 53.88
C GLY A 147 85.14 17.74 54.13
N ARG A 148 85.02 18.94 54.71
CA ARG A 148 86.13 19.76 55.22
C ARG A 148 86.11 19.75 56.74
#